data_AF-A0A7N0U397-F1
#
_entry.id   AF-A0A7N0U397-F1
#
_cell.length_a   1.000
_cell.length_b   1.000
_cell.length_c   1.000
_cell.angle_alpha   90.00
_cell.angle_beta   90.00
_cell.angle_gamma   90.00
#
_symmetry.space_group_name_H-M   'P 1'
#
loop_
_entity.id
_entity.type
_entity.pdbx_description
1 polymer ?
#
loop_
_entity_poly.entity_id
_entity_poly.type
_entity_poly.pdbx_seq_one_letter_code
_entity_poly.pdbx_strand_id
1 'polypeptide(L)'
;MLKDFVRSPRFGYIITFVLLLNSVAVVIETTLDIENNSSQKVWQGVEFTFGWIYVVEMALKVYAMGFENYWMDGQNRFDFVVTCVIAVGETTTFVSPHGLTFLSNGEWIRYLLIARMLRLIRILMDIKQYRAFVATFLTLIPSLMPYLGTIFCVLCMYCSLGVQVFGGLVNAGNPQLEGSTLADDDYTLFNFNDYPNGMVTLFNLLVMGNWQDWMQGYKELTGSTWSIAYFISFYLITVLLLLNLVIAFVLEAFFAEMEIEDSTKCEEVKEAEENHHRRQFAGSKTRSQRVDALLHHMLSAELDQTNCSSS
;
A
#
# COMPACT_ATOMS: atom_id res chain seq x y z
N MET A 1 -34.52 5.67 0.68
CA MET A 1 -34.03 7.00 0.22
C MET A 1 -32.59 7.30 0.66
N LEU A 2 -32.29 7.47 1.97
CA LEU A 2 -30.92 7.81 2.40
C LEU A 2 -29.89 6.71 2.05
N LYS A 3 -30.24 5.44 2.28
CA LYS A 3 -29.39 4.29 1.91
C LYS A 3 -29.15 4.21 0.39
N ASP A 4 -30.18 4.50 -0.40
CA ASP A 4 -30.11 4.47 -1.87
C ASP A 4 -29.25 5.61 -2.41
N PHE A 5 -29.27 6.77 -1.74
CA PHE A 5 -28.42 7.90 -2.06
C PHE A 5 -26.94 7.59 -1.77
N VAL A 6 -26.62 7.03 -0.61
CA VAL A 6 -25.24 6.66 -0.23
C VAL A 6 -24.66 5.59 -1.17
N ARG A 7 -25.50 4.66 -1.65
CA ARG A 7 -25.09 3.64 -2.64
C ARG A 7 -24.98 4.19 -4.06
N SER A 8 -25.43 5.41 -4.32
CA SER A 8 -25.39 5.99 -5.66
C SER A 8 -23.98 6.46 -6.03
N PRO A 9 -23.58 6.38 -7.32
CA PRO A 9 -22.28 6.88 -7.77
C PRO A 9 -22.13 8.39 -7.58
N ARG A 10 -23.26 9.13 -7.47
CA ARG A 10 -23.26 10.58 -7.21
C ARG A 10 -22.66 10.92 -5.85
N PHE A 11 -22.94 10.11 -4.84
CA PHE A 11 -22.33 10.28 -3.51
C PHE A 11 -20.81 10.12 -3.59
N GLY A 12 -20.33 9.10 -4.32
CA GLY A 12 -18.89 8.93 -4.59
C GLY A 12 -18.25 10.16 -5.21
N TYR A 13 -18.80 10.68 -6.31
CA TYR A 13 -18.27 11.89 -6.97
C TYR A 13 -18.24 13.12 -6.06
N ILE A 14 -19.25 13.31 -5.20
CA ILE A 14 -19.27 14.41 -4.24
C ILE A 14 -18.11 14.29 -3.25
N ILE A 15 -17.90 13.09 -2.70
CA ILE A 15 -16.83 12.87 -1.72
C ILE A 15 -15.45 13.00 -2.38
N THR A 16 -15.26 12.51 -3.59
CA THR A 16 -14.02 12.72 -4.36
C THR A 16 -13.77 14.20 -4.62
N PHE A 17 -14.81 14.98 -4.96
CA PHE A 17 -14.68 16.42 -5.15
C PHE A 17 -14.28 17.14 -3.84
N VAL A 18 -14.91 16.78 -2.72
CA VAL A 18 -14.54 17.29 -1.38
C VAL A 18 -13.09 16.94 -1.05
N LEU A 19 -12.64 15.73 -1.38
CA LEU A 19 -11.26 15.29 -1.18
C LEU A 19 -10.26 16.13 -2.00
N LEU A 20 -10.57 16.42 -3.26
CA LEU A 20 -9.73 17.30 -4.10
C LEU A 20 -9.63 18.71 -3.51
N LEU A 21 -10.74 19.28 -3.05
CA LEU A 21 -10.73 20.60 -2.39
C LEU A 21 -9.92 20.58 -1.09
N ASN A 22 -10.07 19.54 -0.27
CA ASN A 22 -9.31 19.38 0.95
C ASN A 22 -7.81 19.23 0.67
N SER A 23 -7.43 18.57 -0.43
CA SER A 23 -6.03 18.44 -0.85
C SER A 23 -5.40 19.78 -1.20
N VAL A 24 -6.15 20.66 -1.89
CA VAL A 24 -5.71 22.04 -2.15
C VAL A 24 -5.57 22.83 -0.85
N ALA A 25 -6.51 22.68 0.08
CA ALA A 25 -6.44 23.33 1.39
C ALA A 25 -5.19 22.91 2.19
N VAL A 26 -4.87 21.61 2.21
CA VAL A 26 -3.67 21.06 2.88
C VAL A 26 -2.38 21.62 2.27
N VAL A 27 -2.31 21.75 0.94
CA VAL A 27 -1.14 22.36 0.27
C VAL A 27 -0.99 23.83 0.68
N ILE A 28 -2.09 24.59 0.69
CA ILE A 28 -2.08 26.00 1.11
C ILE A 28 -1.66 26.12 2.58
N GLU A 29 -2.23 25.32 3.49
CA GLU A 29 -1.84 25.30 4.90
C GLU A 29 -0.34 25.01 5.07
N THR A 30 0.17 24.00 4.37
CA THR A 30 1.59 23.63 4.41
C THR A 30 2.49 24.78 3.95
N THR A 31 2.12 25.49 2.87
CA THR A 31 2.89 26.65 2.41
C THR A 31 2.87 27.81 3.43
N LEU A 32 1.73 28.03 4.09
CA LEU A 32 1.59 29.09 5.10
C LEU A 32 2.31 28.76 6.42
N ASP A 33 2.42 27.47 6.78
CA ASP A 33 3.24 27.01 7.91
C ASP A 33 4.72 27.30 7.68
N ILE A 34 5.21 27.04 6.45
CA ILE A 34 6.60 27.34 6.06
C ILE A 34 6.85 28.86 6.08
N GLU A 35 5.88 29.67 5.65
CA GLU A 35 5.98 31.14 5.67
C GLU A 35 5.70 31.76 7.05
N ASN A 36 5.36 30.94 8.06
CA ASN A 36 5.02 31.35 9.43
C ASN A 36 3.95 32.48 9.48
N ASN A 37 2.95 32.36 8.62
CA ASN A 37 1.93 33.40 8.43
C ASN A 37 0.70 33.15 9.33
N SER A 38 0.22 34.20 9.99
CA SER A 38 -0.97 34.16 10.87
C SER A 38 -2.26 33.65 10.21
N SER A 39 -2.33 33.65 8.86
CA SER A 39 -3.46 33.12 8.08
C SER A 39 -3.64 31.61 8.23
N GLN A 40 -2.65 30.88 8.74
CA GLN A 40 -2.70 29.44 9.00
C GLN A 40 -3.90 29.04 9.87
N LYS A 41 -4.24 29.82 10.89
CA LYS A 41 -5.35 29.51 11.82
C LYS A 41 -6.72 29.46 11.14
N VAL A 42 -6.92 30.23 10.07
CA VAL A 42 -8.18 30.24 9.31
C VAL A 42 -8.30 28.95 8.49
N TRP A 43 -7.22 28.55 7.83
CA TRP A 43 -7.17 27.32 7.05
C TRP A 43 -7.32 26.08 7.93
N GLN A 44 -6.74 26.09 9.13
CA GLN A 44 -6.93 25.03 10.11
C GLN A 44 -8.41 24.84 10.49
N GLY A 45 -9.19 25.92 10.62
CA GLY A 45 -10.64 25.84 10.88
C GLY A 45 -11.44 25.29 9.69
N VAL A 46 -11.04 25.64 8.47
CA VAL A 46 -11.63 25.08 7.24
C VAL A 46 -11.37 23.58 7.16
N GLU A 47 -10.19 23.12 7.53
CA GLU A 47 -9.84 21.70 7.53
C GLU A 47 -10.52 20.89 8.61
N PHE A 48 -10.68 21.45 9.81
CA PHE A 48 -11.50 20.85 10.84
C PHE A 48 -12.93 20.60 10.33
N THR A 49 -13.46 21.55 9.55
CA THR A 49 -14.77 21.38 8.90
C THR A 49 -14.76 20.22 7.90
N PHE A 50 -13.70 20.11 7.07
CA PHE A 50 -13.53 18.95 6.20
C PHE A 50 -13.42 17.63 6.99
N GLY A 51 -12.70 17.61 8.12
CA GLY A 51 -12.60 16.48 9.03
C GLY A 51 -13.97 15.92 9.43
N TRP A 52 -14.89 16.80 9.84
CA TRP A 52 -16.27 16.43 10.18
C TRP A 52 -17.06 15.89 9.00
N ILE A 53 -16.86 16.41 7.78
CA ILE A 53 -17.52 15.87 6.58
C ILE A 53 -17.15 14.40 6.37
N TYR A 54 -15.88 14.02 6.61
CA TYR A 54 -15.45 12.62 6.50
C TYR A 54 -16.00 11.74 7.62
N VAL A 55 -16.12 12.25 8.85
CA VAL A 55 -16.76 11.52 9.95
C VAL A 55 -18.24 11.24 9.61
N VAL A 56 -18.94 12.23 9.07
CA VAL A 56 -20.33 12.08 8.63
C VAL A 56 -20.42 11.09 7.46
N GLU A 57 -19.52 11.16 6.48
CA GLU A 57 -19.46 10.22 5.38
C GLU A 57 -19.27 8.77 5.86
N MET A 58 -18.29 8.55 6.74
CA MET A 58 -18.02 7.26 7.38
C MET A 58 -19.27 6.73 8.10
N ALA A 59 -19.92 7.56 8.92
CA ALA A 59 -21.13 7.19 9.64
C ALA A 59 -22.29 6.82 8.69
N LEU A 60 -22.48 7.58 7.61
CA LEU A 60 -23.50 7.31 6.59
C LEU A 60 -23.23 5.99 5.85
N LYS A 61 -21.97 5.71 5.52
CA LYS A 61 -21.54 4.44 4.89
C LYS A 61 -21.82 3.23 5.80
N VAL A 62 -21.41 3.32 7.07
CA VAL A 62 -21.65 2.26 8.06
C VAL A 62 -23.15 2.02 8.24
N TYR A 63 -23.96 3.08 8.31
CA TYR A 63 -25.42 2.97 8.42
C TYR A 63 -26.09 2.36 7.16
N ALA A 64 -25.61 2.69 5.97
CA ALA A 64 -26.20 2.25 4.70
C ALA A 64 -25.82 0.81 4.32
N MET A 65 -24.59 0.38 4.63
CA MET A 65 -24.07 -0.95 4.29
C MET A 65 -24.22 -1.95 5.43
N GLY A 66 -24.27 -1.49 6.68
CA GLY A 66 -24.13 -2.34 7.86
C GLY A 66 -22.64 -2.52 8.22
N PHE A 67 -22.35 -2.67 9.51
CA PHE A 67 -20.96 -2.71 10.00
C PHE A 67 -20.17 -3.89 9.42
N GLU A 68 -20.77 -5.08 9.32
CA GLU A 68 -20.10 -6.28 8.79
C GLU A 68 -19.72 -6.09 7.31
N ASN A 69 -20.67 -5.72 6.45
CA ASN A 69 -20.40 -5.47 5.04
C ASN A 69 -19.40 -4.32 4.81
N TYR A 70 -19.42 -3.29 5.66
CA TYR A 70 -18.45 -2.21 5.62
C TYR A 70 -17.04 -2.69 5.97
N TRP A 71 -16.90 -3.55 7.00
CA TRP A 71 -15.61 -4.06 7.46
C TRP A 71 -15.01 -5.12 6.54
N MET A 72 -15.82 -5.84 5.74
CA MET A 72 -15.30 -6.78 4.76
C MET A 72 -14.49 -6.10 3.65
N ASP A 73 -14.84 -4.87 3.29
CA ASP A 73 -14.15 -4.13 2.24
C ASP A 73 -12.85 -3.47 2.75
N GLY A 74 -11.72 -3.77 2.10
CA GLY A 74 -10.40 -3.28 2.51
C GLY A 74 -10.26 -1.76 2.40
N GLN A 75 -10.90 -1.16 1.39
CA GLN A 75 -10.89 0.29 1.19
C GLN A 75 -11.62 1.02 2.32
N ASN A 76 -12.79 0.52 2.69
CA ASN A 76 -13.58 1.07 3.80
C ASN A 76 -12.87 0.90 5.15
N ARG A 77 -12.19 -0.23 5.39
CA ARG A 77 -11.36 -0.43 6.60
C ARG A 77 -10.24 0.61 6.72
N PHE A 78 -9.49 0.85 5.64
CA PHE A 78 -8.45 1.86 5.63
C PHE A 78 -9.00 3.27 5.92
N ASP A 79 -10.08 3.64 5.22
CA ASP A 79 -10.76 4.93 5.38
C ASP A 79 -11.30 5.14 6.80
N PHE A 80 -11.83 4.07 7.42
CA PHE A 80 -12.26 4.08 8.82
C PHE A 80 -11.12 4.36 9.79
N VAL A 81 -9.99 3.66 9.64
CA VAL A 81 -8.81 3.83 10.52
C VAL A 81 -8.25 5.25 10.38
N VAL A 82 -8.06 5.72 9.15
CA VAL A 82 -7.55 7.08 8.89
C VAL A 82 -8.50 8.14 9.47
N THR A 83 -9.81 8.00 9.26
CA THR A 83 -10.80 8.95 9.78
C THR A 83 -10.84 8.94 11.31
N CYS A 84 -10.76 7.78 11.94
CA CYS A 84 -10.67 7.68 13.40
C CYS A 84 -9.41 8.34 13.96
N VAL A 85 -8.23 8.08 13.38
CA VAL A 85 -6.96 8.66 13.83
C VAL A 85 -7.00 10.19 13.74
N ILE A 86 -7.49 10.74 12.63
CA ILE A 86 -7.63 12.19 12.43
C ILE A 86 -8.65 12.78 13.41
N ALA A 87 -9.82 12.16 13.56
CA ALA A 87 -10.86 12.66 14.47
C ALA A 87 -10.41 12.67 15.94
N VAL A 88 -9.69 11.62 16.37
CA VAL A 88 -9.10 11.55 17.72
C VAL A 88 -8.05 12.64 17.87
N GLY A 89 -7.14 12.81 16.90
CA GLY A 89 -6.11 13.85 16.94
C GLY A 89 -6.66 15.28 16.93
N GLU A 90 -7.74 15.54 16.20
CA GLU A 90 -8.42 16.84 16.19
C GLU A 90 -9.20 17.09 17.50
N THR A 91 -9.76 16.05 18.11
CA THR A 91 -10.47 16.18 19.39
C THR A 91 -9.50 16.41 20.55
N THR A 92 -8.36 15.72 20.56
CA THR A 92 -7.34 15.89 21.62
C THR A 92 -6.70 17.27 21.60
N THR A 93 -6.46 17.84 20.42
CA THR A 93 -5.94 19.21 20.28
C THR A 93 -6.93 20.27 20.77
N PHE A 94 -8.23 20.05 20.64
CA PHE A 94 -9.26 20.98 21.13
C PHE A 94 -9.53 20.86 22.63
N VAL A 95 -9.57 19.63 23.17
CA VAL A 95 -9.92 19.36 24.58
C VAL A 95 -8.76 19.63 25.54
N SER A 96 -7.52 19.44 25.10
CA SER A 96 -6.34 19.60 25.95
C SER A 96 -5.26 20.44 25.26
N PRO A 97 -5.37 21.79 25.31
CA PRO A 97 -4.33 22.64 24.75
C PRO A 97 -3.00 22.62 25.52
N HIS A 98 -2.94 22.03 26.72
CA HIS A 98 -1.75 22.04 27.60
C HIS A 98 -1.44 20.70 28.33
N GLY A 99 -2.25 19.64 28.18
CA GLY A 99 -2.22 18.49 29.11
C GLY A 99 -1.33 17.31 28.72
N LEU A 100 -0.78 17.27 27.50
CA LEU A 100 0.15 16.21 27.10
C LEU A 100 1.38 16.87 26.49
N THR A 101 2.48 16.89 27.23
CA THR A 101 3.79 17.42 26.80
C THR A 101 4.31 16.76 25.53
N PHE A 102 3.87 15.52 25.25
CA PHE A 102 4.13 14.85 23.98
C PHE A 102 3.27 15.42 22.84
N LEU A 103 2.04 15.89 23.10
CA LEU A 103 1.05 16.46 22.15
C LEU A 103 1.10 17.99 21.98
N SER A 104 1.83 18.70 22.84
CA SER A 104 1.75 20.16 22.99
C SER A 104 2.67 20.94 22.04
N ASN A 105 3.53 20.26 21.29
CA ASN A 105 4.49 20.90 20.40
C ASN A 105 3.86 21.11 19.02
N GLY A 106 4.20 22.20 18.33
CA GLY A 106 3.72 22.51 16.96
C GLY A 106 3.99 21.41 15.93
N GLU A 107 4.72 20.35 16.27
CA GLU A 107 4.92 19.14 15.47
C GLU A 107 3.66 18.31 15.27
N TRP A 108 2.64 18.41 16.14
CA TRP A 108 1.39 17.65 16.00
C TRP A 108 0.57 18.07 14.81
N ILE A 109 0.60 19.36 14.47
CA ILE A 109 -0.06 19.85 13.26
C ILE A 109 0.57 19.19 12.02
N ARG A 110 1.89 18.97 12.05
CA ARG A 110 2.63 18.29 10.96
C ARG A 110 2.27 16.82 10.86
N TYR A 111 2.07 16.13 11.98
CA TYR A 111 1.59 14.74 11.94
C TYR A 111 0.14 14.61 11.44
N LEU A 112 -0.73 15.54 11.82
CA LEU A 112 -2.11 15.59 11.30
C LEU A 112 -2.14 15.91 9.80
N LEU A 113 -1.29 16.83 9.33
CA LEU A 113 -1.07 17.12 7.91
C LEU A 113 -0.68 15.86 7.12
N ILE A 114 0.30 15.10 7.61
CA ILE A 114 0.73 13.84 6.99
C ILE A 114 -0.44 12.83 6.97
N ALA A 115 -1.14 12.65 8.09
CA ALA A 115 -2.29 11.76 8.17
C ALA A 115 -3.42 12.15 7.19
N ARG A 116 -3.63 13.46 6.98
CA ARG A 116 -4.59 13.97 5.99
C ARG A 116 -4.14 13.68 4.57
N MET A 117 -2.83 13.79 4.27
CA MET A 117 -2.29 13.39 2.96
C MET A 117 -2.48 11.89 2.68
N LEU A 118 -2.51 11.03 3.70
CA LEU A 118 -2.85 9.61 3.51
C LEU A 118 -4.24 9.41 2.88
N ARG A 119 -5.18 10.36 3.03
CA ARG A 119 -6.49 10.29 2.36
C ARG A 119 -6.37 10.34 0.84
N LEU A 120 -5.30 10.91 0.27
CA LEU A 120 -5.06 10.89 -1.17
C LEU A 120 -4.89 9.47 -1.72
N ILE A 121 -4.42 8.53 -0.88
CA ILE A 121 -4.30 7.11 -1.24
C ILE A 121 -5.68 6.53 -1.60
N ARG A 122 -6.78 7.06 -1.04
CA ARG A 122 -8.15 6.66 -1.40
C ARG A 122 -8.44 6.85 -2.89
N ILE A 123 -7.92 7.92 -3.51
CA ILE A 123 -8.09 8.18 -4.96
C ILE A 123 -7.43 7.07 -5.77
N LEU A 124 -6.24 6.63 -5.36
CA LEU A 124 -5.54 5.52 -6.02
C LEU A 124 -6.38 4.23 -5.91
N MET A 125 -7.04 4.00 -4.77
CA MET A 125 -7.88 2.80 -4.59
C MET A 125 -9.20 2.83 -5.36
N ASP A 126 -9.73 3.99 -5.72
CA ASP A 126 -10.95 4.12 -6.55
C ASP A 126 -10.71 3.72 -8.02
N ILE A 127 -9.47 3.83 -8.49
CA ILE A 127 -9.10 3.48 -9.86
C ILE A 127 -8.87 1.96 -9.94
N LYS A 128 -9.66 1.28 -10.79
CA LYS A 128 -9.62 -0.19 -10.94
C LYS A 128 -8.21 -0.77 -11.17
N GLN A 129 -7.39 -0.10 -11.99
CA GLN A 129 -6.02 -0.53 -12.31
C GLN A 129 -5.11 -0.51 -11.08
N TYR A 130 -5.11 0.59 -10.33
CA TYR A 130 -4.32 0.72 -9.11
C TYR A 130 -4.87 -0.13 -7.97
N ARG A 131 -6.19 -0.34 -7.89
CA ARG A 131 -6.80 -1.26 -6.91
C ARG A 131 -6.25 -2.68 -7.07
N ALA A 132 -6.15 -3.19 -8.29
CA ALA A 132 -5.57 -4.50 -8.55
C ALA A 132 -4.10 -4.53 -8.08
N PHE A 133 -3.30 -3.54 -8.49
CA PHE A 133 -1.91 -3.42 -8.08
C PHE A 133 -1.72 -3.37 -6.55
N VAL A 134 -2.49 -2.54 -5.84
CA VAL A 134 -2.44 -2.43 -4.38
C VAL A 134 -2.90 -3.72 -3.71
N ALA A 135 -3.94 -4.38 -4.23
CA ALA A 135 -4.40 -5.65 -3.70
C ALA A 135 -3.32 -6.73 -3.84
N THR A 136 -2.72 -6.88 -5.03
CA THR A 136 -1.62 -7.83 -5.27
C THR A 136 -0.40 -7.49 -4.40
N PHE A 137 -0.05 -6.22 -4.24
CA PHE A 137 1.04 -5.81 -3.37
C PHE A 137 0.76 -6.19 -1.90
N LEU A 138 -0.44 -5.90 -1.40
CA LEU A 138 -0.84 -6.22 -0.03
C LEU A 138 -0.96 -7.73 0.21
N THR A 139 -1.31 -8.54 -0.79
CA THR A 139 -1.31 -10.01 -0.69
C THR A 139 0.10 -10.60 -0.69
N LEU A 140 1.08 -9.91 -1.29
CA LEU A 140 2.50 -10.31 -1.27
C LEU A 140 3.19 -9.98 0.07
N ILE A 141 2.72 -8.97 0.82
CA ILE A 141 3.32 -8.58 2.11
C ILE A 141 3.40 -9.77 3.10
N PRO A 142 2.32 -10.53 3.38
CA PRO A 142 2.38 -11.70 4.26
C PRO A 142 3.40 -12.74 3.81
N SER A 143 3.54 -12.96 2.52
CA SER A 143 4.49 -13.90 1.93
C SER A 143 5.94 -13.44 2.14
N LEU A 144 6.18 -12.13 2.16
CA LEU A 144 7.50 -11.51 2.42
C LEU A 144 7.86 -11.41 3.91
N MET A 145 6.86 -11.36 4.80
CA MET A 145 7.06 -11.23 6.24
C MET A 145 8.06 -12.21 6.87
N PRO A 146 8.07 -13.53 6.58
CA PRO A 146 9.05 -14.44 7.20
C PRO A 146 10.50 -14.08 6.83
N TYR A 147 10.74 -13.64 5.59
CA TYR A 147 12.07 -13.26 5.12
C TYR A 147 12.52 -11.92 5.71
N LEU A 148 11.63 -10.91 5.71
CA LEU A 148 11.88 -9.63 6.37
C LEU A 148 12.10 -9.80 7.88
N GLY A 149 11.32 -10.67 8.52
CA GLY A 149 11.48 -11.04 9.93
C GLY A 149 12.83 -11.70 10.21
N THR A 150 13.32 -12.55 9.30
CA THR A 150 14.65 -13.17 9.41
C THR A 150 15.76 -12.12 9.33
N ILE A 151 15.69 -11.19 8.36
CA ILE A 151 16.62 -10.05 8.28
C ILE A 151 16.56 -9.24 9.58
N PHE A 152 15.36 -8.89 10.05
CA PHE A 152 15.16 -8.11 11.27
C PHE A 152 15.78 -8.79 12.50
N CYS A 153 15.62 -10.10 12.67
CA CYS A 153 16.28 -10.86 13.75
C CYS A 153 17.82 -10.76 13.67
N VAL A 154 18.39 -10.85 12.46
CA VAL A 154 19.84 -10.66 12.26
C VAL A 154 20.26 -9.23 12.58
N LEU A 155 19.49 -8.22 12.19
CA LEU A 155 19.74 -6.82 12.58
C LEU A 155 19.73 -6.67 14.10
N CYS A 156 18.77 -7.28 14.81
CA CYS A 156 18.71 -7.24 16.28
C CYS A 156 19.95 -7.86 16.96
N MET A 157 20.45 -8.98 16.41
CA MET A 157 21.68 -9.62 16.89
C MET A 157 22.91 -8.72 16.65
N TYR A 158 23.07 -8.21 15.43
CA TYR A 158 24.16 -7.31 15.09
C TYR A 158 24.08 -5.99 15.85
N CYS A 159 22.88 -5.46 16.12
CA CYS A 159 22.70 -4.24 16.90
C CYS A 159 23.19 -4.43 18.33
N SER A 160 22.82 -5.55 18.96
CA SER A 160 23.27 -5.89 20.31
C SER A 160 24.80 -6.01 20.39
N LEU A 161 25.42 -6.65 19.40
CA LEU A 161 26.88 -6.74 19.30
C LEU A 161 27.52 -5.37 19.04
N GLY A 162 26.94 -4.57 18.14
CA GLY A 162 27.44 -3.24 17.78
C GLY A 162 27.44 -2.29 18.97
N VAL A 163 26.35 -2.26 19.75
CA VAL A 163 26.26 -1.44 20.97
C VAL A 163 27.26 -1.90 22.03
N GLN A 164 27.49 -3.22 22.19
CA GLN A 164 28.45 -3.74 23.15
C GLN A 164 29.91 -3.44 22.78
N VAL A 165 30.24 -3.47 21.49
CA VAL A 165 31.62 -3.30 20.99
C VAL A 165 31.95 -1.82 20.74
N PHE A 166 31.00 -1.06 20.18
CA PHE A 166 31.21 0.30 19.70
C PHE A 166 30.46 1.38 20.50
N GLY A 167 29.74 0.98 21.56
CA GLY A 167 28.98 1.89 22.40
C GLY A 167 29.85 2.97 23.02
N GLY A 168 29.45 4.23 22.83
CA GLY A 168 30.10 5.39 23.44
C GLY A 168 31.32 5.92 22.68
N LEU A 169 31.68 5.33 21.53
CA LEU A 169 32.82 5.77 20.71
C LEU A 169 32.51 7.05 19.90
N VAL A 170 31.28 7.20 19.42
CA VAL A 170 30.85 8.34 18.59
C VAL A 170 30.19 9.38 19.49
N ASN A 171 31.00 10.05 20.31
CA ASN A 171 30.54 11.10 21.22
C ASN A 171 31.32 12.39 20.99
N ALA A 172 30.67 13.54 21.18
CA ALA A 172 31.28 14.86 21.00
C ALA A 172 32.52 15.12 21.88
N GLY A 173 32.75 14.31 22.92
CA GLY A 173 33.94 14.37 23.77
C GLY A 173 35.12 13.50 23.31
N ASN A 174 35.01 12.77 22.19
CA ASN A 174 36.09 11.92 21.69
C ASN A 174 36.97 12.70 20.69
N PRO A 175 38.24 13.01 21.03
CA PRO A 175 39.13 13.77 20.15
C PRO A 175 39.56 13.00 18.90
N GLN A 176 39.37 11.67 18.85
CA GLN A 176 39.64 10.86 17.66
C GLN A 176 38.47 10.89 16.65
N LEU A 177 37.34 11.51 17.01
CA LEU A 177 36.19 11.65 16.14
C LEU A 177 36.37 12.81 15.14
N GLU A 178 36.99 13.91 15.57
CA GLU A 178 37.28 15.07 14.72
C GLU A 178 38.33 14.69 13.65
N GLY A 179 37.89 14.62 12.39
CA GLY A 179 38.72 14.21 11.24
C GLY A 179 38.64 12.73 10.86
N SER A 180 37.73 11.97 11.47
CA SER A 180 37.35 10.64 10.97
C SER A 180 36.30 10.76 9.85
N THR A 181 36.23 9.76 8.97
CA THR A 181 35.23 9.71 7.88
C THR A 181 33.78 9.87 8.39
N LEU A 182 33.50 9.44 9.62
CA LEU A 182 32.18 9.56 10.25
C LEU A 182 31.79 11.01 10.58
N ALA A 183 32.75 11.86 10.91
CA ALA A 183 32.51 13.27 11.19
C ALA A 183 32.44 14.09 9.90
N ASP A 184 33.29 13.77 8.92
CA ASP A 184 33.36 14.48 7.64
C ASP A 184 32.10 14.26 6.79
N ASP A 185 31.52 13.06 6.82
CA ASP A 185 30.30 12.70 6.07
C ASP A 185 29.00 12.91 6.88
N ASP A 186 29.07 13.58 8.04
CA ASP A 186 27.94 13.84 8.94
C ASP A 186 27.18 12.57 9.40
N TYR A 187 27.88 11.44 9.49
CA TYR A 187 27.33 10.17 9.96
C TYR A 187 27.33 10.01 11.48
N THR A 188 27.65 11.07 12.22
CA THR A 188 27.66 11.04 13.69
C THR A 188 26.29 10.73 14.31
N LEU A 189 25.20 11.03 13.60
CA LEU A 189 23.83 10.67 14.00
C LEU A 189 23.57 9.16 13.86
N PHE A 190 24.25 8.48 12.93
CA PHE A 190 24.13 7.05 12.67
C PHE A 190 25.22 6.28 13.42
N ASN A 191 25.03 6.13 14.72
CA ASN A 191 25.98 5.51 15.63
C ASN A 191 25.42 4.29 16.38
N PHE A 192 26.31 3.60 17.11
CA PHE A 192 26.00 2.46 17.97
C PHE A 192 25.98 2.82 19.48
N ASN A 193 25.75 4.08 19.85
CA ASN A 193 25.74 4.47 21.27
C ASN A 193 24.51 3.94 22.02
N ASP A 194 23.39 3.77 21.31
CA ASP A 194 22.12 3.28 21.83
C ASP A 194 21.47 2.34 20.81
N TYR A 195 20.54 1.52 21.31
CA TYR A 195 19.92 0.48 20.50
C TYR A 195 19.08 1.02 19.33
N PRO A 196 18.23 2.06 19.49
CA PRO A 196 17.52 2.66 18.36
C PRO A 196 18.43 3.24 17.28
N ASN A 197 19.44 4.03 17.65
CA ASN A 197 20.39 4.56 16.66
C ASN A 197 21.21 3.45 16.00
N GLY A 198 21.59 2.40 16.76
CA GLY A 198 22.25 1.23 16.21
C GLY A 198 21.40 0.48 15.19
N MET A 199 20.09 0.39 15.41
CA MET A 199 19.15 -0.21 14.46
C MET A 199 19.05 0.62 13.17
N VAL A 200 18.93 1.95 13.27
CA VAL A 200 18.90 2.85 12.10
C VAL A 200 20.24 2.79 11.35
N THR A 201 21.35 2.72 12.06
CA THR A 201 22.69 2.59 11.47
C THR A 201 22.82 1.28 10.69
N LEU A 202 22.35 0.16 11.24
CA LEU A 202 22.34 -1.12 10.52
C LEU A 202 21.39 -1.12 9.33
N PHE A 203 20.26 -0.42 9.42
CA PHE A 203 19.39 -0.20 8.27
C PHE A 203 20.10 0.60 7.17
N ASN A 204 20.83 1.64 7.53
CA ASN A 204 21.67 2.36 6.57
C ASN A 204 22.76 1.46 5.99
N LEU A 205 23.44 0.63 6.78
CA LEU A 205 24.42 -0.33 6.26
C LEU A 205 23.81 -1.38 5.32
N LEU A 206 22.52 -1.70 5.49
CA LEU A 206 21.79 -2.63 4.62
C LEU A 206 21.42 -1.99 3.27
N VAL A 207 21.11 -0.68 3.25
CA VAL A 207 20.52 0.02 2.10
C VAL A 207 21.53 0.93 1.38
N MET A 208 22.28 1.72 2.15
CA MET A 208 23.29 2.64 1.63
C MET A 208 24.51 1.82 1.21
N GLY A 209 24.80 1.79 -0.10
CA GLY A 209 25.98 1.14 -0.66
C GLY A 209 27.33 1.71 -0.17
N ASN A 210 27.32 2.65 0.77
CA ASN A 210 28.47 3.35 1.34
C ASN A 210 28.91 2.80 2.70
N TRP A 211 28.65 1.52 2.98
CA TRP A 211 28.98 0.87 4.27
C TRP A 211 30.48 0.93 4.64
N GLN A 212 31.36 1.15 3.67
CA GLN A 212 32.81 1.31 3.88
C GLN A 212 33.17 2.53 4.75
N ASP A 213 32.37 3.61 4.71
CA ASP A 213 32.68 4.84 5.42
C ASP A 213 32.49 4.65 6.93
N TRP A 214 31.42 3.94 7.32
CA TRP A 214 31.23 3.46 8.69
C TRP A 214 32.32 2.49 9.12
N MET A 215 32.64 1.51 8.27
CA MET A 215 33.68 0.53 8.58
C MET A 215 35.03 1.19 8.86
N GLN A 216 35.44 2.14 8.00
CA GLN A 216 36.70 2.84 8.14
C GLN A 216 36.70 3.76 9.36
N GLY A 217 35.61 4.51 9.60
CA GLY A 217 35.50 5.37 10.78
C GLY A 217 35.52 4.59 12.09
N TYR A 218 34.81 3.46 12.19
CA TYR A 218 34.85 2.62 13.40
C TYR A 218 36.20 1.92 13.59
N LYS A 219 36.92 1.61 12.50
CA LYS A 219 38.30 1.11 12.58
C LYS A 219 39.24 2.15 13.15
N GLU A 220 39.13 3.41 12.72
CA GLU A 220 39.92 4.52 13.23
C GLU A 220 39.61 4.79 14.71
N LEU A 221 38.32 4.82 15.08
CA LEU A 221 37.87 5.05 16.46
C LEU A 221 38.25 3.93 17.44
N THR A 222 38.26 2.67 16.99
CA THR A 222 38.66 1.54 17.85
C THR A 222 40.17 1.28 17.84
N GLY A 223 40.88 1.75 16.82
CA GLY A 223 42.28 1.42 16.56
C GLY A 223 42.54 -0.06 16.25
N SER A 224 41.50 -0.89 16.14
CA SER A 224 41.60 -2.35 16.01
C SER A 224 41.08 -2.82 14.67
N THR A 225 41.89 -3.60 13.94
CA THR A 225 41.50 -4.23 12.67
C THR A 225 40.36 -5.24 12.84
N TRP A 226 40.12 -5.75 14.06
CA TRP A 226 39.01 -6.67 14.33
C TRP A 226 37.63 -6.02 14.17
N SER A 227 37.52 -4.70 14.26
CA SER A 227 36.28 -3.97 13.97
C SER A 227 35.81 -4.17 12.52
N ILE A 228 36.75 -4.30 11.57
CA ILE A 228 36.47 -4.55 10.15
C ILE A 228 35.71 -5.87 9.96
N ALA A 229 36.05 -6.90 10.75
CA ALA A 229 35.41 -8.20 10.66
C ALA A 229 33.90 -8.12 10.98
N TYR A 230 33.48 -7.21 11.86
CA TYR A 230 32.07 -6.96 12.14
C TYR A 230 31.33 -6.49 10.87
N PHE A 231 31.84 -5.46 10.19
CA PHE A 231 31.18 -4.90 9.00
C PHE A 231 31.23 -5.85 7.79
N ILE A 232 32.36 -6.53 7.57
CA ILE A 232 32.46 -7.53 6.50
C ILE A 232 31.50 -8.69 6.76
N SER A 233 31.47 -9.24 7.97
CA SER A 233 30.55 -10.34 8.30
C SER A 233 29.09 -9.93 8.15
N PHE A 234 28.73 -8.72 8.58
CA PHE A 234 27.41 -8.15 8.36
C PHE A 234 27.07 -8.11 6.87
N TYR A 235 27.92 -7.50 6.05
CA TYR A 235 27.69 -7.36 4.61
C TYR A 235 27.51 -8.72 3.90
N LEU A 236 28.35 -9.72 4.24
CA LEU A 236 28.25 -11.06 3.67
C LEU A 236 26.92 -11.75 4.05
N ILE A 237 26.51 -11.67 5.31
CA ILE A 237 25.32 -12.36 5.80
C ILE A 237 24.04 -11.63 5.39
N THR A 238 23.96 -10.31 5.52
CA THR A 238 22.71 -9.58 5.28
C THR A 238 22.56 -9.18 3.82
N VAL A 239 23.57 -8.54 3.22
CA VAL A 239 23.47 -8.00 1.86
C VAL A 239 23.66 -9.10 0.82
N LEU A 240 24.75 -9.88 0.89
CA LEU A 240 25.01 -10.89 -0.15
C LEU A 240 24.15 -12.15 -0.02
N LEU A 241 23.78 -12.56 1.18
CA LEU A 241 22.98 -13.77 1.39
C LEU A 241 21.49 -13.42 1.55
N LEU A 242 21.10 -12.73 2.61
CA LEU A 242 19.68 -12.56 2.94
C LEU A 242 18.93 -11.65 1.97
N LEU A 243 19.50 -10.51 1.56
CA LEU A 243 18.84 -9.59 0.63
C LEU A 243 18.69 -10.24 -0.75
N ASN A 244 19.72 -10.95 -1.24
CA ASN A 244 19.62 -11.72 -2.48
C ASN A 244 18.59 -12.86 -2.40
N LEU A 245 18.43 -13.48 -1.23
CA LEU A 245 17.37 -14.47 -1.00
C LEU A 245 15.97 -13.82 -1.07
N VAL A 246 15.78 -12.64 -0.48
CA VAL A 246 14.53 -11.88 -0.61
C VAL A 246 14.25 -11.52 -2.07
N ILE A 247 15.25 -11.05 -2.81
CA ILE A 247 15.11 -10.71 -4.23
C ILE A 247 14.69 -11.95 -5.03
N ALA A 248 15.34 -13.09 -4.80
CA ALA A 248 14.98 -14.35 -5.46
C ALA A 248 13.52 -14.76 -5.16
N PHE A 249 13.09 -14.66 -3.91
CA PHE A 249 11.71 -14.95 -3.52
C PHE A 249 10.69 -14.00 -4.14
N VAL A 250 10.98 -12.69 -4.17
CA VAL A 250 10.10 -11.70 -4.83
C VAL A 250 9.93 -12.02 -6.31
N LEU A 251 11.01 -12.39 -7.00
CA LEU A 251 10.97 -12.79 -8.40
C LEU A 251 10.13 -14.06 -8.60
N GLU A 252 10.31 -15.08 -7.75
CA GLU A 252 9.53 -16.31 -7.79
C GLU A 252 8.04 -16.06 -7.55
N ALA A 253 7.69 -15.23 -6.57
CA ALA A 253 6.31 -14.84 -6.30
C ALA A 253 5.70 -14.07 -7.48
N PHE A 254 6.47 -13.19 -8.13
CA PHE A 254 6.02 -12.46 -9.31
C PHE A 254 5.81 -13.37 -10.52
N PHE A 255 6.70 -14.33 -10.76
CA PHE A 255 6.54 -15.33 -11.82
C PHE A 255 5.32 -16.23 -11.58
N ALA A 256 5.10 -16.67 -10.35
CA ALA A 256 3.93 -17.47 -9.98
C ALA A 256 2.61 -16.71 -10.23
N GLU A 257 2.55 -15.41 -9.88
CA GLU A 257 1.35 -14.60 -10.12
C GLU A 257 1.09 -14.41 -11.63
N MET A 258 2.13 -14.20 -12.44
CA MET A 258 1.99 -14.11 -13.89
C MET A 258 1.50 -15.42 -14.53
N GLU A 259 1.98 -16.57 -14.06
CA GLU A 259 1.50 -17.88 -14.53
C GLU A 259 0.01 -18.12 -14.19
N ILE A 260 -0.43 -17.67 -13.01
CA ILE A 260 -1.84 -17.72 -12.60
C ILE A 260 -2.70 -16.81 -13.50
N GLU A 261 -2.25 -15.58 -13.80
CA GLU A 261 -2.98 -14.69 -14.70
C GLU A 261 -3.10 -15.26 -16.12
N ASP A 262 -2.04 -15.86 -16.65
CA ASP A 262 -2.04 -16.42 -18.01
C ASP A 262 -2.88 -17.70 -18.13
N SER A 263 -2.87 -18.56 -17.10
CA SER A 263 -3.75 -19.72 -17.02
C SER A 263 -5.22 -19.31 -16.93
N THR A 264 -5.55 -18.30 -16.12
CA THR A 264 -6.91 -17.76 -16.00
C THR A 264 -7.42 -17.20 -17.34
N LYS A 265 -6.59 -16.43 -18.07
CA LYS A 265 -6.94 -15.94 -19.41
C LYS A 265 -7.17 -17.08 -20.40
N CYS A 266 -6.35 -18.14 -20.34
CA CYS A 266 -6.53 -19.31 -21.20
C CYS A 266 -7.83 -20.08 -20.88
N GLU A 267 -8.20 -20.19 -19.61
CA GLU A 267 -9.48 -20.79 -19.20
C GLU A 267 -10.67 -19.96 -19.68
N GLU A 268 -10.61 -18.62 -19.54
CA GLU A 268 -11.66 -17.72 -20.06
C GLU A 268 -11.83 -17.85 -21.58
N VAL A 269 -10.74 -17.98 -22.35
CA VAL A 269 -10.78 -18.19 -23.80
C VAL A 269 -11.40 -19.54 -24.14
N LYS A 270 -11.01 -20.62 -23.44
CA LYS A 270 -11.59 -21.96 -23.65
C LYS A 270 -13.09 -21.99 -23.33
N GLU A 271 -13.51 -21.37 -22.23
CA GLU A 271 -14.93 -21.27 -21.89
C GLU A 271 -15.72 -20.47 -22.93
N ALA A 272 -15.13 -19.41 -23.48
CA ALA A 272 -15.74 -18.64 -24.56
C ALA A 272 -15.90 -19.46 -25.85
N GLU A 273 -14.89 -20.24 -26.22
CA GLU A 273 -14.92 -21.14 -27.39
C GLU A 273 -15.95 -22.27 -27.21
N GLU A 274 -15.99 -22.92 -26.04
CA GLU A 274 -16.98 -23.96 -25.74
C GLU A 274 -18.41 -23.41 -25.79
N ASN A 275 -18.64 -22.23 -25.22
CA ASN A 275 -19.94 -21.56 -25.28
C ASN A 275 -20.34 -21.20 -26.71
N HIS A 276 -19.39 -20.78 -27.56
CA HIS A 276 -19.63 -20.50 -28.97
C HIS A 276 -19.99 -21.77 -29.75
N HIS A 277 -19.27 -22.87 -29.54
CA HIS A 277 -19.58 -24.17 -30.14
C HIS A 277 -20.96 -24.68 -29.72
N ARG A 278 -21.31 -24.59 -28.42
CA ARG A 278 -22.65 -24.96 -27.93
C ARG A 278 -23.76 -24.16 -28.62
N ARG A 279 -23.57 -22.84 -28.80
CA ARG A 279 -24.53 -21.97 -29.52
C ARG A 279 -24.67 -22.33 -31.00
N GLN A 280 -23.57 -22.64 -31.69
CA GLN A 280 -23.60 -23.07 -33.08
C GLN A 280 -24.32 -24.41 -33.27
N PHE A 281 -24.04 -25.40 -32.42
CA PHE A 281 -24.72 -26.70 -32.46
C PHE A 281 -26.22 -26.60 -32.16
N ALA A 282 -26.62 -25.75 -31.22
CA ALA A 282 -28.03 -25.48 -30.94
C ALA A 282 -28.75 -24.82 -32.13
N GLY A 283 -28.11 -23.84 -32.79
CA GLY A 283 -28.65 -23.20 -34.00
C GLY A 283 -28.78 -24.15 -35.19
N SER A 284 -27.78 -25.02 -35.40
CA SER A 284 -27.78 -26.06 -36.43
C SER A 284 -28.92 -27.07 -36.24
N LYS A 285 -29.10 -27.60 -35.02
CA LYS A 285 -30.20 -28.53 -34.71
C LYS A 285 -31.57 -27.91 -34.96
N THR A 286 -31.76 -26.65 -34.55
CA THR A 286 -33.03 -25.94 -34.74
C THR A 286 -33.34 -25.71 -36.22
N ARG A 287 -32.32 -25.41 -37.03
CA ARG A 287 -32.46 -25.23 -38.49
C ARG A 287 -32.73 -26.56 -39.20
N SER A 288 -32.04 -27.64 -38.82
CA SER A 288 -32.28 -28.99 -39.39
C SER A 288 -33.70 -29.47 -39.10
N GLN A 289 -34.17 -29.33 -37.85
CA GLN A 289 -35.53 -29.70 -37.47
C GLN A 289 -36.61 -28.91 -38.23
N ARG A 290 -36.38 -27.61 -38.50
CA ARG A 290 -37.28 -26.81 -39.34
C ARG A 290 -37.29 -27.24 -40.79
N VAL A 291 -36.12 -27.62 -41.34
CA VAL A 291 -36.00 -28.09 -42.73
C VAL A 291 -36.69 -29.46 -42.90
N ASP A 292 -36.50 -30.38 -41.96
CA ASP A 292 -37.16 -31.69 -41.98
C ASP A 292 -38.68 -31.56 -41.88
N ALA A 293 -39.17 -30.67 -41.01
CA ALA A 293 -40.61 -30.37 -40.90
C ALA A 293 -41.19 -29.80 -42.20
N LEU A 294 -40.46 -28.91 -42.89
CA LEU A 294 -40.87 -28.34 -44.17
C LEU A 294 -40.86 -29.37 -45.31
N LEU A 295 -39.85 -30.24 -45.36
CA LEU A 295 -39.78 -31.32 -46.36
C LEU A 295 -40.96 -32.30 -46.21
N HIS A 296 -41.30 -32.68 -44.98
CA HIS A 296 -42.48 -33.51 -44.73
C HIS A 296 -43.79 -32.84 -45.18
N HIS A 297 -43.92 -31.53 -44.98
CA HIS A 297 -45.10 -30.79 -45.44
C HIS A 297 -45.16 -30.64 -46.96
N MET A 298 -44.03 -30.49 -47.64
CA MET A 298 -43.98 -30.44 -49.11
C MET A 298 -44.28 -31.79 -49.73
N LEU A 299 -43.70 -32.88 -49.23
CA LEU A 299 -43.94 -34.24 -49.71
C LEU A 299 -45.40 -34.67 -49.54
N SER A 300 -46.04 -34.31 -48.43
CA SER A 300 -47.47 -34.57 -48.22
C SER A 300 -48.36 -33.78 -49.17
N ALA A 301 -48.03 -32.51 -49.45
CA ALA A 301 -48.75 -31.70 -50.43
C ALA A 301 -48.58 -32.21 -51.88
N GLU A 302 -47.40 -32.73 -52.24
CA GLU A 302 -47.17 -33.35 -53.56
C GLU A 302 -47.92 -34.67 -53.73
N LEU A 303 -47.95 -35.52 -52.69
CA LEU A 303 -48.73 -36.76 -52.67
C LEU A 303 -50.23 -36.48 -52.88
N ASP A 304 -50.76 -35.45 -52.22
CA ASP A 304 -52.15 -35.02 -52.40
C ASP A 304 -52.43 -34.47 -53.82
N GLN A 305 -51.48 -33.74 -54.42
CA GLN A 305 -51.60 -33.29 -55.81
C GLN A 305 -51.56 -34.44 -56.83
N THR A 306 -50.69 -35.44 -56.66
CA THR A 306 -50.63 -36.61 -57.55
C THR A 306 -51.89 -37.48 -57.49
N ASN A 307 -52.57 -37.53 -56.34
CA ASN A 307 -53.86 -38.20 -56.20
C ASN A 307 -55.00 -37.42 -56.87
N CYS A 308 -54.91 -36.10 -56.99
CA CYS A 308 -55.89 -35.28 -57.72
C CYS A 308 -55.69 -35.29 -59.25
N SER A 309 -54.47 -35.50 -59.75
CA SER A 309 -54.18 -35.53 -61.20
C SER A 309 -54.40 -36.90 -61.86
N SER A 310 -54.67 -37.95 -61.07
CA SER A 310 -54.88 -39.33 -61.53
C SER A 310 -56.35 -39.79 -61.47
N SER A 311 -57.29 -38.84 -61.26
CA SER A 311 -58.74 -39.05 -61.34
C SER A 311 -59.35 -38.29 -62.51
#